data_AF-A0A6J4N064-F1
#
_entry.id   AF-A0A6J4N064-F1
#
_cell.length_a   1.000
_cell.length_b   1.000
_cell.length_c   1.000
_cell.angle_alpha   90.00
_cell.angle_beta   90.00
_cell.angle_gamma   90.00
#
_symmetry.space_group_name_H-M   'P 1'
#
loop_
_entity.id
_entity.type
_entity.pdbx_description
1 polymer ?
#
loop_
_entity_poly.entity_id
_entity_poly.type
_entity_poly.pdbx_seq_one_letter_code
_entity_poly.pdbx_strand_id
1 'polypeptide(L)' 'MTYVELEPDDHQHVQVRLDDGIWVDGLLQCYRKVEGVWSGQVSFSLTAGDTRNEWFEEGRIRGAQLG' A
#
# COMPACT_ATOMS: atom_id res chain seq x y z
N MET A 1 -15.34 2.05 -10.62
CA MET A 1 -14.03 2.29 -9.96
C MET A 1 -14.32 2.86 -8.60
N THR A 2 -13.77 2.27 -7.53
CA THR A 2 -13.94 2.75 -6.15
C THR A 2 -12.62 3.35 -5.70
N TYR A 3 -12.63 4.49 -5.02
CA TYR A 3 -11.44 5.12 -4.44
C TYR A 3 -11.77 5.55 -3.01
N VAL A 4 -10.89 5.22 -2.07
CA VAL A 4 -11.02 5.55 -0.66
C VAL A 4 -9.71 6.15 -0.18
N GLU A 5 -9.77 7.43 0.17
CA GLU A 5 -8.69 8.13 0.87
C GLU A 5 -8.83 7.86 2.37
N LEU A 6 -7.72 7.52 3.03
CA LEU A 6 -7.70 7.39 4.48
C LEU A 6 -7.38 8.77 5.07
N GLU A 7 -8.00 9.09 6.21
CA GLU A 7 -7.51 10.22 6.99
C GLU A 7 -6.08 9.91 7.49
N PRO A 8 -5.24 10.91 7.75
CA PRO A 8 -3.87 10.68 8.21
C PRO A 8 -3.76 9.79 9.44
N ASP A 9 -4.75 9.84 10.34
CA ASP A 9 -4.84 9.01 11.55
C ASP A 9 -5.30 7.58 11.26
N ASP A 10 -5.93 7.35 10.11
CA ASP A 10 -6.37 6.05 9.62
C ASP A 10 -5.33 5.37 8.73
N HIS A 11 -4.18 6.03 8.48
CA HIS A 11 -3.06 5.41 7.77
C HIS A 11 -2.61 4.15 8.50
N GLN A 12 -2.50 3.03 7.77
CA GLN A 12 -2.17 1.74 8.36
C GLN A 12 -0.74 1.35 8.06
N HIS A 13 0.00 0.92 9.09
CA HIS A 13 1.29 0.27 8.87
C HIS A 13 1.08 -1.09 8.20
N VAL A 14 1.75 -1.30 7.07
CA VAL A 14 1.63 -2.49 6.23
C VAL A 14 2.99 -2.99 5.80
N GLN A 15 3.03 -4.21 5.26
CA GLN A 15 4.16 -4.70 4.48
C GLN A 15 3.74 -4.86 3.02
N VAL A 16 4.62 -4.47 2.11
CA VAL A 16 4.41 -4.62 0.66
C VAL A 16 5.47 -5.49 0.03
N ARG A 17 5.07 -6.35 -0.90
CA ARG A 17 5.99 -7.20 -1.67
C ARG A 17 6.44 -6.47 -2.93
N LEU A 18 7.73 -6.19 -3.06
CA LEU A 18 8.36 -5.61 -4.25
C LEU A 18 8.48 -6.63 -5.39
N ASP A 19 8.89 -6.17 -6.57
CA ASP A 19 8.98 -7.03 -7.78
C ASP A 19 10.06 -8.10 -7.68
N ASP A 20 11.09 -7.86 -6.87
CA ASP A 20 12.12 -8.85 -6.51
C ASP A 20 11.64 -9.89 -5.48
N GLY A 21 10.40 -9.76 -4.99
CA GLY A 21 9.78 -10.66 -4.03
C GLY A 21 10.06 -10.32 -2.55
N ILE A 22 10.85 -9.28 -2.27
CA ILE A 22 11.16 -8.83 -0.91
C ILE A 22 9.95 -8.12 -0.31
N TRP A 23 9.67 -8.37 0.97
CA TRP A 23 8.69 -7.62 1.75
C TRP A 23 9.35 -6.46 2.46
N VAL A 24 8.76 -5.27 2.35
CA VAL A 24 9.23 -4.05 3.02
C VAL A 24 8.11 -3.37 3.78
N ASP A 25 8.45 -2.75 4.90
CA ASP A 25 7.48 -1.99 5.70
C ASP A 25 7.09 -0.69 4.98
N GLY A 26 5.83 -0.30 5.12
CA GLY A 26 5.28 0.91 4.56
C GLY A 26 4.04 1.39 5.30
N LEU A 27 3.47 2.47 4.80
CA LEU A 27 2.28 3.13 5.32
C LEU A 27 1.24 3.25 4.21
N LEU A 28 0.12 2.57 4.38
CA LEU A 28 -1.03 2.63 3.47
C LEU A 28 -1.75 3.96 3.65
N GLN A 29 -1.89 4.73 2.55
CA GLN A 29 -2.47 6.07 2.55
C GLN A 29 -3.87 6.11 1.94
N CYS A 30 -4.11 5.28 0.93
CA CYS A 30 -5.42 5.17 0.28
C CYS A 30 -5.53 3.82 -0.44
N TYR A 31 -6.74 3.45 -0.82
CA TYR A 31 -6.97 2.23 -1.60
C TYR A 31 -8.05 2.43 -2.66
N ARG A 32 -7.98 1.64 -3.72
CA ARG A 32 -8.88 1.72 -4.88
C ARG A 32 -9.24 0.34 -5.41
N LYS A 33 -10.43 0.22 -6.01
CA LYS A 33 -10.88 -0.97 -6.74
C LYS A 33 -11.00 -0.67 -8.23
N VAL A 34 -10.20 -1.37 -9.03
CA VAL A 34 -10.19 -1.29 -10.50
C VAL A 34 -10.47 -2.68 -11.05
N GLU A 35 -11.51 -2.81 -11.87
CA GLU A 35 -11.89 -4.09 -12.51
C GLU A 35 -12.04 -5.27 -11.52
N GLY A 36 -12.46 -4.98 -10.28
CA GLY A 36 -12.65 -5.98 -9.23
C GLY A 36 -11.41 -6.25 -8.37
N VAL A 37 -10.25 -5.71 -8.73
CA VAL A 37 -8.99 -5.85 -7.98
C VAL A 37 -8.80 -4.66 -7.06
N TRP A 38 -8.59 -4.92 -5.77
CA TRP A 38 -8.20 -3.91 -4.80
C TRP A 38 -6.70 -3.62 -4.89
N SER A 39 -6.33 -2.36 -4.75
CA SER A 39 -4.94 -1.91 -4.65
C SER A 39 -4.82 -0.80 -3.61
N GLY A 40 -3.72 -0.76 -2.87
CA GLY A 40 -3.39 0.29 -1.91
C GLY A 40 -2.22 1.14 -2.40
N GLN A 41 -2.28 2.46 -2.18
CA GLN A 41 -1.12 3.33 -2.32
C GLN A 41 -0.33 3.29 -1.02
N VAL A 42 0.92 2.83 -1.08
CA VAL A 42 1.77 2.66 0.08
C VAL A 42 3.02 3.53 -0.06
N SER A 43 3.27 4.29 1.00
CA SER A 43 4.52 5.01 1.21
C SER A 43 5.54 4.10 1.89
N PHE A 44 6.70 3.86 1.30
CA PHE A 44 7.74 2.98 1.87
C PHE A 44 9.14 3.52 1.57
N SER A 45 10.13 3.09 2.35
CA SER A 45 11.53 3.47 2.15
C SER A 45 12.45 2.26 2.10
N LEU A 46 13.26 2.17 1.05
CA LEU A 46 14.28 1.11 0.91
C LEU A 46 15.60 1.48 1.58
N THR A 47 15.89 2.78 1.63
CA THR A 47 17.07 3.35 2.28
C THR A 47 16.71 4.68 2.93
N ALA A 48 17.53 5.15 3.87
CA ALA A 48 17.31 6.44 4.51
C ALA A 48 17.34 7.57 3.47
N GLY A 49 16.22 8.28 3.33
CA GLY A 49 16.07 9.39 2.39
C GLY A 49 15.49 9.03 1.02
N ASP A 50 15.21 7.75 0.73
CA ASP A 50 14.48 7.32 -0.48
C ASP A 50 13.08 6.85 -0.09
N THR A 51 12.12 7.78 -0.02
CA THR A 51 10.70 7.48 0.19
C THR A 51 9.98 7.41 -1.14
N ARG A 52 9.32 6.28 -1.39
CA ARG A 52 8.54 6.00 -2.60
C ARG A 52 7.07 5.88 -2.23
N ASN A 53 6.21 6.24 -3.17
CA ASN A 53 4.77 6.10 -3.04
C ASN A 53 4.26 5.35 -4.26
N GLU A 54 3.90 4.08 -4.09
CA GLU A 54 3.51 3.20 -5.20
C GLU A 54 2.21 2.45 -4.90
N TRP A 55 1.55 1.98 -5.96
CA TRP A 55 0.33 1.19 -5.85
C TRP A 55 0.66 -0.31 -5.83
N PHE A 56 0.12 -1.03 -4.85
CA PHE A 56 0.27 -2.47 -4.72
C PHE A 56 -1.10 -3.13 -4.73
N GLU A 57 -1.26 -4.21 -5.49
CA GLU A 57 -2.45 -5.05 -5.43
C GLU A 57 -2.59 -5.68 -4.04
N GLU A 58 -3.82 -5.96 -3.63
CA GLU A 58 -4.13 -6.56 -2.31
C GLU A 58 -3.28 -7.80 -1.99
N GLY A 59 -3.04 -8.68 -2.97
CA GLY A 59 -2.19 -9.87 -2.78
C GLY A 59 -0.71 -9.58 -2.52
N ARG A 60 -0.27 -8.32 -2.72
CA ARG A 60 1.08 -7.82 -2.43
C ARG A 60 1.12 -6.97 -1.16
N ILE A 61 0.01 -6.78 -0.45
CA ILE A 61 -0.08 -6.02 0.81
C ILE A 61 -0.41 -6.99 1.95
N ARG A 62 0.22 -6.82 3.11
CA ARG A 62 -0.11 -7.54 4.35
C ARG A 62 -0.18 -6.57 5.53
N GLY A 63 -1.03 -6.90 6.51
CA GLY A 63 -1.23 -6.08 7.71
C GLY A 63 -2.39 -5.08 7.61
N ALA A 64 -2.99 -4.91 6.42
CA ALA A 64 -4.23 -4.16 6.23
C ALA A 64 -5.30 -5.05 5.56
N GLN A 65 -6.57 -4.77 5.88
CA GLN A 65 -7.71 -5.34 5.18
C GLN A 65 -8.25 -4.31 4.19
N LEU A 66 -8.14 -4.60 2.89
CA LEU A 66 -8.57 -3.69 1.83
C LEU A 66 -10.01 -3.99 1.40
N GLY A 67 -11.00 -3.67 2.25
CA GLY A 67 -12.43 -3.58 1.89
C GLY A 67 -13.15 -4.87 1.45
#